data_AF-A0A3D5VE24-F1
#
_entry.id   AF-A0A3D5VE24-F1
#
_cell.length_a   1.000
_cell.length_b   1.000
_cell.length_c   1.000
_cell.angle_alpha   90.00
_cell.angle_beta   90.00
_cell.angle_gamma   90.00
#
_symmetry.space_group_name_H-M   'P 1'
#
loop_
_entity.id
_entity.type
_entity.pdbx_description
1 polymer ?
#
loop_
_entity_poly.entity_id
_entity_poly.type
_entity_poly.pdbx_seq_one_letter_code
_entity_poly.pdbx_strand_id
1 'polypeptide(L)'
;MVLSVDVTRHAAASSWSVCYDRAALGRICDYVILMAYDQTSASSSVPGPVASLPWTRDSVNRLLAEVPPEKVILGIPFFNRVWIQERITADRDYVRATGSAVAIRTEPTTAGGSATVIRRVDSSVLLAYIDTVIGENIL
;
A
#
# COMPACT_ATOMS: atom_id res chain seq x y z
N MET A 1 -0.17 38.63 -1.58
CA MET A 1 -0.84 37.35 -1.27
C MET A 1 -0.57 36.42 -2.44
N VAL A 2 -0.25 35.14 -2.19
CA VAL A 2 0.02 34.14 -3.22
C VAL A 2 -1.13 33.15 -3.25
N LEU A 3 -1.60 32.78 -4.44
CA LEU A 3 -2.68 31.82 -4.66
C LEU A 3 -2.17 30.55 -5.34
N SER A 4 -2.42 29.40 -4.71
CA SER A 4 -2.09 28.08 -5.26
C SER A 4 -3.32 27.18 -5.30
N VAL A 5 -3.30 26.18 -6.19
CA VAL A 5 -4.33 25.14 -6.29
C VAL A 5 -3.71 23.76 -6.48
N ASP A 6 -4.27 22.76 -5.81
CA ASP A 6 -3.91 21.36 -5.98
C ASP A 6 -4.79 20.70 -7.05
N VAL A 7 -4.17 20.00 -8.00
CA VAL A 7 -4.86 19.29 -9.07
C VAL A 7 -4.38 17.85 -9.19
N THR A 8 -5.29 16.96 -9.55
CA THR A 8 -4.95 15.55 -9.84
C THR A 8 -4.30 15.42 -11.21
N ARG A 9 -3.66 14.26 -11.47
CA ARG A 9 -3.19 13.89 -12.82
C ARG A 9 -4.33 14.01 -13.84
N HIS A 10 -4.06 14.60 -15.00
CA HIS A 10 -5.01 14.63 -16.13
C HIS A 10 -5.27 13.22 -16.67
N ALA A 11 -6.50 12.73 -16.50
CA ALA A 11 -6.98 11.45 -17.00
C ALA A 11 -8.25 11.68 -17.85
N ALA A 12 -8.08 11.64 -19.18
CA ALA A 12 -9.05 12.11 -20.17
C ALA A 12 -10.43 11.42 -20.18
N ALA A 13 -10.61 10.34 -19.43
CA ALA A 13 -11.87 9.61 -19.31
C ALA A 13 -12.40 9.54 -17.87
N SER A 14 -11.84 10.36 -16.97
CA SER A 14 -12.19 10.30 -15.56
C SER A 14 -12.82 11.59 -15.05
N SER A 15 -14.06 11.47 -14.54
CA SER A 15 -14.83 12.57 -13.96
C SER A 15 -14.09 13.28 -12.83
N TRP A 16 -13.28 12.57 -12.05
CA TRP A 16 -12.48 13.15 -10.96
C TRP A 16 -11.26 13.96 -11.43
N SER A 17 -10.96 13.94 -12.73
CA SER A 17 -9.80 14.63 -13.31
C SER A 17 -10.17 15.72 -14.31
N VAL A 18 -11.21 15.48 -15.12
CA VAL A 18 -11.65 16.42 -16.17
C VAL A 18 -12.43 17.61 -15.62
N CYS A 19 -12.78 17.61 -14.33
CA CYS A 19 -13.41 18.74 -13.66
C CYS A 19 -12.49 19.97 -13.49
N TYR A 20 -11.17 19.79 -13.61
CA TYR A 20 -10.19 20.88 -13.50
C TYR A 20 -9.86 21.44 -14.88
N ASP A 21 -10.27 22.68 -15.15
CA ASP A 21 -9.75 23.48 -16.27
C ASP A 21 -8.35 24.00 -15.90
N ARG A 22 -7.33 23.17 -16.12
CA ARG A 22 -5.94 23.48 -15.72
C ARG A 22 -5.38 24.68 -16.47
N ALA A 23 -5.81 24.91 -17.72
CA ALA A 23 -5.41 26.08 -18.48
C ALA A 23 -5.96 27.38 -17.88
N ALA A 24 -7.24 27.39 -17.46
CA ALA A 24 -7.79 28.53 -16.73
C ALA A 24 -7.13 28.71 -15.37
N LEU A 25 -6.92 27.63 -14.61
CA LEU A 25 -6.23 27.68 -13.32
C LEU A 25 -4.81 28.21 -13.43
N GLY A 26 -4.04 27.80 -14.45
CA GLY A 26 -2.69 28.29 -14.71
C GLY A 26 -2.62 29.79 -15.03
N ARG A 27 -3.72 30.37 -15.54
CA ARG A 27 -3.82 31.84 -15.75
C ARG A 27 -4.13 32.59 -14.46
N ILE A 28 -4.93 32.02 -13.57
CA ILE A 28 -5.45 32.70 -12.37
C ILE A 28 -4.51 32.53 -11.17
N CYS A 29 -3.97 31.33 -10.97
CA CYS A 29 -3.13 31.01 -9.83
C CYS A 29 -1.65 31.36 -10.09
N ASP A 30 -0.92 31.63 -9.02
CA ASP A 30 0.55 31.75 -9.04
C ASP A 30 1.19 30.38 -9.21
N TYR A 31 0.64 29.36 -8.54
CA TYR A 31 1.12 27.98 -8.60
C TYR A 31 0.01 26.95 -8.80
N VAL A 32 0.33 25.91 -9.56
CA VAL A 32 -0.49 24.71 -9.74
C VAL A 32 0.30 23.52 -9.23
N ILE A 33 -0.18 22.91 -8.16
CA ILE A 33 0.47 21.79 -7.48
C ILE A 33 -0.13 20.49 -8.03
N LEU A 34 0.72 19.69 -8.68
CA LEU A 34 0.33 18.40 -9.23
C LEU A 34 0.43 17.32 -8.16
N MET A 35 -0.72 16.76 -7.78
CA MET A 35 -0.81 15.59 -6.92
C MET A 35 -0.56 14.31 -7.72
N ALA A 36 0.70 14.10 -8.15
CA ALA A 36 1.12 12.91 -8.89
C ALA A 36 1.39 11.72 -7.96
N TYR A 37 0.38 11.33 -7.19
CA TYR A 37 0.38 10.15 -6.32
C TYR A 37 -1.02 9.50 -6.30
N ASP A 38 -1.17 8.42 -5.53
CA ASP A 38 -2.35 7.55 -5.56
C ASP A 38 -2.61 6.90 -6.92
N GLN A 39 -1.54 6.54 -7.64
CA GLN A 39 -1.62 5.68 -8.82
C GLN A 39 -2.32 4.35 -8.50
N THR A 40 -1.97 3.77 -7.36
CA THR A 40 -2.66 2.60 -6.78
C THR A 40 -3.29 3.02 -5.46
N SER A 41 -4.62 3.01 -5.39
CA SER A 41 -5.35 3.46 -4.20
C SER A 41 -5.33 2.41 -3.09
N ALA A 42 -5.67 2.83 -1.86
CA ALA A 42 -5.84 1.92 -0.72
C ALA A 42 -6.92 0.85 -0.96
N SER A 43 -7.94 1.18 -1.75
CA SER A 43 -9.05 0.29 -2.09
C SER A 43 -8.73 -0.65 -3.25
N SER A 44 -7.55 -0.56 -3.86
CA SER A 44 -7.14 -1.45 -4.94
C SER A 44 -7.05 -2.89 -4.43
N SER A 45 -7.64 -3.83 -5.17
CA SER A 45 -7.50 -5.27 -4.92
C SER A 45 -6.12 -5.80 -5.29
N VAL A 46 -5.33 -5.02 -6.04
CA VAL A 46 -3.99 -5.36 -6.50
C VAL A 46 -2.99 -4.36 -5.92
N PRO A 47 -1.91 -4.81 -5.25
CA PRO A 47 -0.84 -3.94 -4.79
C PRO A 47 -0.13 -3.31 -5.97
N GLY A 48 0.36 -2.10 -5.77
CA GLY A 48 1.06 -1.38 -6.82
C GLY A 48 1.80 -0.17 -6.29
N PRO A 49 2.57 0.50 -7.17
CA PRO A 49 3.29 1.71 -6.80
C PRO A 49 2.30 2.83 -6.44
N VAL A 50 2.65 3.64 -5.43
CA VAL A 50 1.91 4.86 -5.08
C VAL A 50 2.14 5.96 -6.13
N ALA A 51 3.37 6.09 -6.64
CA ALA A 51 3.77 7.03 -7.68
C ALA A 51 4.99 6.49 -8.45
N SER A 52 4.77 5.64 -9.46
CA SER A 52 5.88 5.12 -10.27
C SER A 52 6.48 6.21 -11.16
N LEU A 53 7.81 6.21 -11.33
CA LEU A 53 8.51 7.23 -12.12
C LEU A 53 7.95 7.43 -13.54
N PRO A 54 7.66 6.37 -14.34
CA PRO A 54 7.08 6.56 -15.67
C PRO A 54 5.70 7.23 -15.63
N TRP A 55 4.88 6.86 -14.65
CA TRP A 55 3.54 7.42 -14.48
C TRP A 55 3.58 8.88 -13.99
N THR A 56 4.46 9.20 -13.04
CA THR A 56 4.68 10.57 -12.57
C THR A 56 5.22 11.45 -13.70
N ARG A 57 6.15 10.95 -14.52
CA ARG A 57 6.68 11.68 -15.68
C ARG A 57 5.59 12.01 -16.70
N ASP A 58 4.75 11.04 -17.06
CA ASP A 58 3.60 11.29 -17.94
C ASP A 58 2.61 12.30 -17.34
N SER A 59 2.38 12.22 -16.03
CA SER A 59 1.52 13.18 -15.31
C SER A 59 2.02 14.62 -15.41
N VAL A 60 3.33 14.81 -15.21
CA VAL A 60 3.98 16.11 -15.35
C VAL A 60 3.89 16.60 -16.80
N ASN A 61 4.25 15.77 -17.78
CA ASN A 61 4.20 16.16 -19.20
C ASN A 61 2.80 16.60 -19.65
N ARG A 62 1.74 15.93 -19.15
CA ARG A 62 0.35 16.33 -19.42
C ARG A 62 0.04 17.71 -18.85
N LEU A 63 0.41 17.96 -17.58
CA LEU A 63 0.16 19.26 -16.97
C LEU A 63 0.94 20.39 -17.66
N LEU A 64 2.19 20.13 -18.07
CA LEU A 64 3.02 21.09 -18.80
C LEU A 64 2.48 21.44 -20.19
N ALA A 65 1.60 20.62 -20.76
CA ALA A 65 0.89 20.97 -21.99
C ALA A 65 -0.24 22.00 -21.77
N GLU A 66 -0.66 22.21 -20.52
CA GLU A 66 -1.81 23.04 -20.15
C GLU A 66 -1.41 24.26 -19.29
N VAL A 67 -0.31 24.17 -18.53
CA VAL A 67 0.14 25.17 -17.56
C VAL A 67 1.61 25.55 -17.79
N PRO A 68 1.99 26.85 -17.71
CA PRO A 68 3.38 27.28 -17.81
C PRO A 68 4.30 26.57 -16.79
N PRO A 69 5.46 26.03 -17.20
CA PRO A 69 6.34 25.24 -16.34
C PRO A 69 6.75 25.93 -15.03
N GLU A 70 6.96 27.25 -15.06
CA GLU A 70 7.37 28.07 -13.92
C GLU A 70 6.32 28.14 -12.80
N LYS A 71 5.06 27.80 -13.11
CA LYS A 71 3.97 27.75 -12.14
C LYS A 71 3.72 26.34 -11.60
N VAL A 72 4.36 25.32 -12.14
CA VAL A 72 4.08 23.92 -11.79
C VAL A 72 4.96 23.47 -10.62
N ILE A 73 4.32 22.92 -9.58
CA ILE A 73 4.98 22.27 -8.45
C ILE A 73 4.59 20.79 -8.45
N LEU A 74 5.57 19.89 -8.31
CA LEU A 74 5.32 18.46 -8.21
C LEU A 74 5.14 18.04 -6.75
N GLY A 75 3.95 17.53 -6.40
CA GLY A 75 3.69 16.89 -5.12
C GLY A 75 4.26 15.47 -5.07
N ILE A 76 5.07 15.17 -4.05
CA ILE A 76 5.67 13.84 -3.82
C ILE A 76 5.00 13.19 -2.60
N PRO A 77 4.57 11.92 -2.71
CA PRO A 77 3.96 11.23 -1.58
C PRO A 77 5.01 10.88 -0.52
N PHE A 78 4.72 11.25 0.73
CA PHE A 78 5.51 10.85 1.91
C PHE A 78 4.89 9.66 2.65
N PHE A 79 4.03 8.92 1.95
CA PHE A 79 3.36 7.74 2.46
C PHE A 79 3.56 6.56 1.52
N ASN A 80 3.59 5.37 2.09
CA ASN A 80 3.46 4.11 1.40
C ASN A 80 2.15 3.44 1.81
N ARG A 81 1.72 2.44 1.04
CA ARG A 81 0.53 1.64 1.34
C ARG A 81 0.94 0.17 1.46
N VAL A 82 0.32 -0.51 2.41
CA VAL A 82 0.45 -1.96 2.61
C VAL A 82 -0.87 -2.59 2.22
N TRP A 83 -0.86 -3.41 1.18
CA TRP A 83 -2.03 -4.19 0.76
C TRP A 83 -1.89 -5.60 1.30
N ILE A 84 -2.93 -6.09 1.98
CA ILE A 84 -2.99 -7.45 2.49
C ILE A 84 -3.81 -8.27 1.49
N GLN A 85 -3.15 -9.15 0.74
CA GLN A 85 -3.80 -9.91 -0.35
C GLN A 85 -4.43 -11.24 0.10
N GLU A 86 -4.33 -11.62 1.37
CA GLU A 86 -4.88 -12.89 1.84
C GLU A 86 -5.70 -12.70 3.12
N ARG A 87 -7.01 -12.95 3.01
CA ARG A 87 -7.78 -13.48 4.14
C ARG A 87 -7.65 -14.99 4.04
N ILE A 88 -6.65 -15.56 4.70
CA ILE A 88 -6.62 -17.01 4.91
C ILE A 88 -7.77 -17.33 5.87
N THR A 89 -8.92 -17.72 5.34
CA THR A 89 -9.93 -18.42 6.13
C THR A 89 -9.44 -19.85 6.26
N ALA A 90 -8.89 -20.18 7.44
CA ALA A 90 -8.56 -21.54 7.79
C ALA A 90 -9.85 -22.38 7.79
N ASP A 91 -10.03 -23.24 6.79
CA ASP A 91 -11.08 -24.28 6.80
C ASP A 91 -10.73 -25.40 7.81
N ARG A 92 -9.45 -25.49 8.19
CA ARG A 92 -8.88 -26.25 9.32
C ARG A 92 -7.64 -25.53 9.83
N ASP A 93 -7.26 -25.75 11.10
CA ASP A 93 -6.22 -25.06 11.90
C ASP A 93 -4.78 -25.07 11.34
N TYR A 94 -4.57 -24.62 10.10
CA TYR A 94 -3.26 -24.39 9.51
C TYR A 94 -3.18 -22.97 8.96
N VAL A 95 -2.30 -22.17 9.56
CA VAL A 95 -1.96 -20.83 9.07
C VAL A 95 -0.64 -20.93 8.30
N ARG A 96 -0.69 -20.71 6.98
CA ARG A 96 0.51 -20.63 6.14
C ARG A 96 1.13 -19.24 6.26
N ALA A 97 2.06 -19.04 7.18
CA ALA A 97 2.78 -17.78 7.32
C ALA A 97 3.89 -17.69 6.25
N THR A 98 3.65 -16.94 5.17
CA THR A 98 4.69 -16.59 4.20
C THR A 98 5.13 -15.16 4.46
N GLY A 99 6.30 -14.98 5.09
CA GLY A 99 7.06 -13.72 4.96
C GLY A 99 7.13 -12.76 6.14
N SER A 100 6.57 -13.03 7.33
CA SER A 100 6.88 -12.27 8.55
C SER A 100 6.51 -13.09 9.78
N ALA A 101 7.42 -13.18 10.75
CA ALA A 101 7.23 -13.96 11.96
C ALA A 101 6.02 -13.44 12.76
N VAL A 102 5.07 -14.34 13.05
CA VAL A 102 3.94 -14.08 13.94
C VAL A 102 4.25 -14.81 15.25
N ALA A 103 4.62 -14.05 16.29
CA ALA A 103 4.75 -14.57 17.64
C ALA A 103 3.40 -14.46 18.34
N ILE A 104 2.73 -15.58 18.60
CA ILE A 104 1.56 -15.64 19.46
C ILE A 104 1.97 -16.38 20.73
N ARG A 105 2.03 -15.65 21.85
CA ARG A 105 2.08 -16.25 23.18
C ARG A 105 0.64 -16.46 23.65
N THR A 106 0.32 -17.69 24.03
CA THR A 106 -0.80 -17.96 24.94
C THR A 106 -0.20 -18.66 26.16
N GLU A 107 -0.30 -18.02 27.31
CA GLU A 107 0.24 -18.53 28.57
C GLU A 107 -0.39 -19.85 29.03
N PRO A 108 0.32 -20.62 29.88
CA PRO A 108 0.04 -22.03 30.09
C PRO A 108 -1.08 -22.23 31.10
N THR A 109 -2.11 -23.00 30.73
CA THR A 109 -3.04 -23.59 31.69
C THR A 109 -2.53 -24.98 32.08
N THR A 110 -2.49 -25.22 33.39
CA THR A 110 -1.80 -26.30 34.12
C THR A 110 -2.38 -27.70 33.90
N ALA A 111 -2.93 -28.00 32.73
CA ALA A 111 -3.45 -29.31 32.36
C ALA A 111 -3.17 -29.56 30.87
N GLY A 112 -2.00 -30.10 30.55
CA GLY A 112 -1.63 -30.51 29.19
C GLY A 112 -1.76 -29.40 28.13
N GLY A 113 -0.85 -28.43 28.15
CA GLY A 113 -0.90 -27.27 27.26
C GLY A 113 -0.53 -27.60 25.81
N SER A 114 -1.36 -27.16 24.86
CA SER A 114 -1.00 -27.13 23.44
C SER A 114 0.12 -26.11 23.21
N ALA A 115 1.13 -26.49 22.42
CA ALA A 115 2.26 -25.63 22.11
C ALA A 115 2.33 -25.42 20.60
N THR A 116 2.60 -24.19 20.17
CA THR A 116 2.86 -23.91 18.76
C THR A 116 4.23 -24.47 18.39
N VAL A 117 4.24 -25.52 17.55
CA VAL A 117 5.46 -26.15 17.08
C VAL A 117 5.84 -25.51 15.74
N ILE A 118 6.98 -24.85 15.70
CA ILE A 118 7.54 -24.28 14.47
C ILE A 118 8.55 -25.27 13.90
N ARG A 119 8.26 -25.87 12.74
CA ARG A 119 9.24 -26.71 12.03
C ARG A 119 9.63 -26.07 10.70
N ARG A 120 10.94 -26.08 10.43
CA ARG A 120 11.44 -25.87 9.07
C ARG A 120 11.14 -27.12 8.26
N VAL A 121 10.32 -26.95 7.22
CA VAL A 121 10.01 -28.05 6.29
C VAL A 121 10.96 -28.02 5.09
N ASP A 122 11.57 -26.87 4.81
CA ASP A 122 12.80 -26.72 4.01
C ASP A 122 13.56 -25.45 4.45
N SER A 123 14.75 -25.19 3.89
CA SER A 123 15.60 -24.04 4.26
C SER A 123 14.97 -22.67 3.98
N SER A 124 13.86 -22.62 3.24
CA SER A 124 13.13 -21.41 2.84
C SER A 124 11.71 -21.29 3.40
N VAL A 125 11.13 -22.36 3.98
CA VAL A 125 9.72 -22.41 4.40
C VAL A 125 9.61 -22.76 5.88
N LEU A 126 9.02 -21.84 6.64
CA LEU A 126 8.59 -22.03 8.02
C LEU A 126 7.11 -22.39 8.02
N LEU A 127 6.77 -23.58 8.51
CA LEU A 127 5.40 -23.96 8.79
C LEU A 127 5.19 -23.88 10.30
N ALA A 128 4.28 -22.99 10.71
CA ALA A 128 3.80 -22.89 12.07
C ALA A 128 2.44 -23.58 12.13
N TYR A 129 2.31 -24.58 12.99
CA TYR A 129 1.03 -25.19 13.31
C TYR A 129 0.91 -25.34 14.83
N ILE A 130 -0.33 -25.34 15.32
CA ILE A 130 -0.63 -25.59 16.72
C ILE A 130 -0.76 -27.11 16.86
N ASP A 131 0.05 -27.71 17.72
CA ASP A 131 -0.05 -29.12 18.05
C ASP A 131 -0.29 -29.29 19.55
N THR A 132 -1.01 -30.36 19.91
CA THR A 132 -1.17 -30.74 21.31
C THR A 132 0.01 -31.61 21.69
N VAL A 133 1.01 -31.01 22.32
CA VAL A 133 2.17 -31.75 22.84
C VAL A 133 1.72 -32.50 24.09
N ILE A 134 1.50 -33.81 23.95
CA ILE A 134 1.19 -34.67 25.09
C ILE A 134 2.51 -35.19 25.68
N GLY A 135 2.89 -34.65 26.84
CA GLY A 135 4.01 -35.15 27.65
C GLY A 135 4.79 -34.04 28.36
N GLU A 136 5.20 -34.33 29.59
CA GLU A 136 6.11 -33.48 30.38
C GLU A 136 7.54 -33.62 29.84
N ASN A 137 7.88 -32.92 28.76
CA ASN A 137 9.26 -32.54 28.49
C ASN A 137 9.29 -31.45 27.43
N ILE A 138 9.13 -30.23 27.93
CA ILE A 138 9.49 -29.01 27.20
C ILE A 138 10.78 -28.49 27.85
N LEU A 139 11.90 -29.08 27.46
CA LEU A 139 13.25 -28.55 27.64
C LEU A 139 13.99 -28.64 26.30
#